data_AF-A0A1D2TT52-F1
#
_entry.id   AF-A0A1D2TT52-F1
#
_cell.length_a   1.000
_cell.length_b   1.000
_cell.length_c   1.000
_cell.angle_alpha   90.00
_cell.angle_beta   90.00
_cell.angle_gamma   90.00
#
_symmetry.space_group_name_H-M   'P 1'
#
loop_
_entity.id
_entity.type
_entity.pdbx_description
1 polymer ?
#
loop_
_entity_poly.entity_id
_entity_poly.type
_entity_poly.pdbx_seq_one_letter_code
_entity_poly.pdbx_strand_id
1 'polypeptide(L)'
;MKLIAITLTAAGVLAAAGSAAAAASDVDYLRASRCRGLAASGVAAVDTAAMDAFLKTEGRSRTTFVMDRGKAEFDRAKREGKTDNAERKARLTAELNGPCQVYKG
;
A
#
# COMPACT_ATOMS: atom_id res chain seq x y z
N MET A 1 6.56 9.53 47.87
CA MET A 1 5.12 9.57 47.54
C MET A 1 4.96 9.58 46.02
N LYS A 2 4.24 8.58 45.53
CA LYS A 2 3.76 8.24 44.17
C LYS A 2 4.23 9.07 42.96
N LEU A 3 5.02 8.40 42.11
CA LEU A 3 5.19 8.67 40.68
C LEU A 3 3.90 8.28 39.95
N ILE A 4 3.30 9.21 39.20
CA ILE A 4 2.15 8.92 38.35
C ILE A 4 2.67 8.60 36.96
N ALA A 5 2.72 7.30 36.67
CA ALA A 5 2.86 6.77 35.32
C ALA A 5 1.54 7.02 34.56
N ILE A 6 1.60 7.80 33.48
CA ILE A 6 0.48 7.92 32.54
C ILE A 6 0.74 6.91 31.42
N THR A 7 -0.02 5.83 31.49
CA THR A 7 -0.09 4.74 30.52
C THR A 7 -0.65 5.21 29.19
N LEU A 8 -0.03 4.75 28.10
CA LEU A 8 -0.52 4.86 26.74
C LEU A 8 -1.93 4.25 26.59
N THR A 9 -2.80 4.94 25.87
CA THR A 9 -3.87 4.29 25.11
C THR A 9 -3.80 4.78 23.67
N ALA A 10 -3.14 3.98 22.84
CA ALA A 10 -3.27 4.06 21.39
C ALA A 10 -4.74 3.82 21.04
N ALA A 11 -5.46 4.88 20.67
CA ALA A 11 -6.76 4.76 20.04
C ALA A 11 -6.55 4.22 18.62
N GLY A 12 -6.41 2.90 18.52
CA GLY A 12 -6.55 2.18 17.27
C GLY A 12 -7.98 2.34 16.78
N VAL A 13 -8.22 3.33 15.93
CA VAL A 13 -9.42 3.37 15.09
C VAL A 13 -9.22 2.30 14.02
N LEU A 14 -9.52 1.05 14.37
CA LEU A 14 -9.81 0.00 13.41
C LEU A 14 -11.21 0.27 12.87
N ALA A 15 -11.32 1.25 11.97
CA ALA A 15 -12.47 1.38 11.09
C ALA A 15 -12.32 0.35 9.96
N ALA A 16 -12.55 -0.92 10.29
CA ALA A 16 -12.81 -1.96 9.31
C ALA A 16 -14.34 -2.17 9.28
N ALA A 17 -15.02 -1.46 8.39
CA ALA A 17 -16.40 -1.80 7.99
C ALA A 17 -16.74 -1.10 6.66
N GLY A 18 -16.53 -1.85 5.57
CA GLY A 18 -17.31 -1.77 4.33
C GLY A 18 -17.67 -0.37 3.83
N SER A 19 -16.71 0.35 3.27
CA SER A 19 -17.07 1.28 2.20
C SER A 19 -17.64 0.45 1.06
N ALA A 20 -18.95 0.59 0.81
CA ALA A 20 -19.52 0.30 -0.49
C ALA A 20 -18.62 1.02 -1.50
N ALA A 21 -17.76 0.24 -2.17
CA ALA A 21 -16.68 0.80 -2.95
C ALA A 21 -17.31 1.60 -4.09
N ALA A 22 -17.22 2.92 -4.00
CA ALA A 22 -17.23 3.75 -5.20
C ALA A 22 -16.27 3.08 -6.19
N ALA A 23 -16.68 2.97 -7.46
CA ALA A 23 -15.86 2.35 -8.50
C ALA A 23 -14.44 2.91 -8.39
N ALA A 24 -13.43 2.04 -8.25
CA ALA A 24 -12.10 2.50 -7.95
C ALA A 24 -11.62 3.42 -9.07
N SER A 25 -10.99 4.53 -8.73
CA SER A 25 -10.49 5.47 -9.73
C SER A 25 -9.22 4.93 -10.40
N ASP A 26 -8.83 5.51 -11.54
CA ASP A 26 -7.53 5.20 -12.15
C ASP A 26 -6.38 5.49 -11.19
N VAL A 27 -6.53 6.51 -10.33
CA VAL A 27 -5.56 6.85 -9.29
C VAL A 27 -5.43 5.72 -8.27
N ASP A 28 -6.53 5.08 -7.88
CA ASP A 28 -6.50 3.96 -6.94
C ASP A 28 -5.82 2.73 -7.56
N TYR A 29 -6.09 2.46 -8.84
CA TYR A 29 -5.39 1.40 -9.57
C TYR A 29 -3.87 1.64 -9.63
N LEU A 30 -3.44 2.87 -9.93
CA LEU A 30 -2.01 3.22 -9.97
C LEU A 30 -1.37 3.14 -8.58
N ARG A 31 -2.06 3.58 -7.53
CA ARG A 31 -1.60 3.48 -6.14
C ARG A 31 -1.47 2.02 -5.70
N ALA A 32 -2.47 1.19 -5.98
CA ALA A 32 -2.39 -0.24 -5.70
C ALA A 32 -1.23 -0.90 -6.45
N SER A 33 -0.97 -0.50 -7.71
CA SER A 33 0.16 -1.02 -8.50
C SER A 33 1.51 -0.65 -7.87
N ARG A 34 1.65 0.60 -7.41
CA ARG A 34 2.82 1.08 -6.66
C ARG A 34 3.01 0.29 -5.36
N CYS A 35 1.96 0.15 -4.55
CA CYS A 35 1.98 -0.60 -3.31
C CYS A 35 2.40 -2.06 -3.51
N ARG A 36 1.87 -2.69 -4.55
CA ARG A 36 2.23 -4.05 -4.92
C ARG A 36 3.70 -4.17 -5.35
N GLY A 37 4.23 -3.14 -6.01
CA GLY A 37 5.65 -3.03 -6.37
C GLY A 37 6.57 -2.88 -5.17
N LEU A 38 6.19 -2.07 -4.17
CA LEU A 38 6.92 -1.96 -2.90
C LEU A 38 6.92 -3.27 -2.13
N ALA A 39 5.78 -3.97 -2.07
CA ALA A 39 5.73 -5.30 -1.47
C ALA A 39 6.63 -6.29 -2.22
N ALA A 40 6.63 -6.25 -3.55
CA ALA A 40 7.49 -7.09 -4.39
C ALA A 40 9.00 -6.76 -4.29
N SER A 41 9.37 -5.59 -3.76
CA SER A 41 10.77 -5.25 -3.53
C SER A 41 11.33 -5.91 -2.26
N GLY A 42 10.47 -6.41 -1.37
CA GLY A 42 10.87 -6.96 -0.08
C GLY A 42 11.28 -5.89 0.95
N VAL A 43 10.84 -4.63 0.79
CA VAL A 43 11.15 -3.56 1.75
C VAL A 43 10.51 -3.79 3.12
N ALA A 44 9.39 -4.53 3.16
CA ALA A 44 8.79 -5.12 4.34
C ALA A 44 8.00 -6.38 3.93
N ALA A 45 7.85 -7.33 4.86
CA ALA A 45 7.01 -8.51 4.65
C ALA A 45 5.54 -8.13 4.77
N VAL A 46 4.76 -8.39 3.71
CA VAL A 46 3.34 -8.06 3.62
C VAL A 46 2.65 -9.11 2.75
N ASP A 47 1.45 -9.55 3.13
CA ASP A 47 0.61 -10.38 2.27
C ASP A 47 0.09 -9.55 1.08
N THR A 48 0.29 -10.06 -0.13
CA THR A 48 -0.08 -9.36 -1.37
C THR A 48 -1.34 -9.91 -2.01
N ALA A 49 -1.98 -10.93 -1.44
CA ALA A 49 -3.13 -11.60 -2.05
C ALA A 49 -4.27 -10.62 -2.37
N ALA A 50 -4.60 -9.72 -1.44
CA ALA A 50 -5.63 -8.71 -1.64
C ALA A 50 -5.25 -7.68 -2.72
N MET A 51 -3.98 -7.25 -2.76
CA MET A 51 -3.48 -6.34 -3.79
C MET A 51 -3.55 -6.98 -5.19
N ASP A 52 -3.17 -8.25 -5.29
CA ASP A 52 -3.21 -9.02 -6.53
C ASP A 52 -4.66 -9.21 -7.02
N ALA A 53 -5.60 -9.48 -6.10
CA ALA A 53 -7.02 -9.58 -6.41
C ALA A 53 -7.63 -8.24 -6.86
N PHE A 54 -7.29 -7.14 -6.17
CA PHE A 54 -7.71 -5.79 -6.52
C PHE A 54 -7.24 -5.40 -7.92
N LEU A 55 -5.94 -5.53 -8.20
CA LEU A 55 -5.36 -5.20 -9.51
C LEU A 55 -5.94 -6.06 -10.63
N LYS A 56 -6.19 -7.34 -10.37
CA LYS A 56 -6.83 -8.23 -11.36
C LYS A 56 -8.28 -7.83 -11.64
N THR A 57 -9.03 -7.42 -10.62
CA THR A 57 -10.44 -7.05 -10.77
C THR A 57 -10.58 -5.70 -11.49
N GLU A 58 -9.88 -4.70 -10.96
CA GLU A 58 -9.92 -3.33 -11.47
C GLU A 58 -9.20 -3.16 -12.81
N GLY A 59 -8.28 -4.05 -13.17
CA GLY A 59 -7.56 -3.96 -14.44
C GLY A 59 -8.40 -4.33 -15.66
N ARG A 60 -9.42 -5.17 -15.50
CA ARG A 60 -10.17 -5.75 -16.64
C ARG A 60 -11.00 -4.74 -17.43
N SER A 61 -11.49 -3.71 -16.76
CA SER A 61 -12.38 -2.69 -17.33
C SER A 61 -11.65 -1.42 -17.76
N ARG A 62 -10.33 -1.34 -17.52
CA ARG A 62 -9.54 -0.12 -17.72
C ARG A 62 -8.88 -0.07 -19.08
N THR A 63 -8.54 1.15 -19.50
CA THR A 63 -7.84 1.39 -20.75
C THR A 63 -6.42 0.83 -20.69
N THR A 64 -5.87 0.48 -21.86
CA THR A 64 -4.49 0.01 -22.00
C THR A 64 -3.48 1.00 -21.43
N PHE A 65 -3.71 2.30 -21.62
CA PHE A 65 -2.87 3.36 -21.07
C PHE A 65 -2.76 3.30 -19.53
N VAL A 66 -3.89 3.07 -18.84
CA VAL A 66 -3.89 2.96 -17.37
C VAL A 66 -3.20 1.68 -16.91
N MET A 67 -3.37 0.57 -17.64
CA MET A 67 -2.66 -0.69 -17.38
C MET A 67 -1.15 -0.54 -17.50
N ASP A 68 -0.69 0.07 -18.60
CA ASP A 68 0.73 0.29 -18.85
C ASP A 68 1.34 1.23 -17.82
N ARG A 69 0.61 2.28 -17.43
CA ARG A 69 1.04 3.18 -16.36
C ARG A 69 1.07 2.48 -15.00
N GLY A 70 0.11 1.60 -14.71
CA GLY A 70 0.14 0.78 -13.49
C GLY A 70 1.35 -0.12 -13.45
N LYS A 71 1.67 -0.78 -14.56
CA LYS A 71 2.90 -1.57 -14.70
C LYS A 71 4.16 -0.72 -14.49
N ALA A 72 4.21 0.48 -15.06
CA ALA A 72 5.33 1.41 -14.86
C ALA A 72 5.50 1.81 -13.39
N GLU A 73 4.40 2.09 -12.68
CA GLU A 73 4.42 2.41 -11.25
C GLU A 73 4.86 1.21 -10.39
N PHE A 74 4.38 0.00 -10.71
CA PHE A 74 4.84 -1.23 -10.07
C PHE A 74 6.35 -1.41 -10.24
N ASP A 75 6.85 -1.34 -11.48
CA ASP A 75 8.26 -1.56 -11.79
C ASP A 75 9.14 -0.47 -11.17
N ARG A 76 8.67 0.78 -11.15
CA ARG A 76 9.32 1.89 -10.46
C ARG A 76 9.43 1.61 -8.97
N ALA A 77 8.31 1.35 -8.30
CA ALA A 77 8.26 1.10 -6.86
C ALA A 77 9.14 -0.09 -6.46
N LYS A 78 9.11 -1.16 -7.25
CA LYS A 78 9.97 -2.34 -7.05
C LYS A 78 11.46 -1.99 -7.09
N ARG A 79 11.87 -1.07 -7.97
CA ARG A 79 13.26 -0.56 -8.03
C ARG A 79 13.56 0.36 -6.85
N GLU A 80 12.64 1.27 -6.51
CA GLU A 80 12.81 2.21 -5.39
C GLU A 80 13.04 1.47 -4.06
N GLY A 81 12.29 0.39 -3.82
CA GLY A 81 12.40 -0.40 -2.60
C GLY A 81 13.67 -1.24 -2.47
N LYS A 82 14.51 -1.32 -3.52
CA LYS A 82 15.85 -1.94 -3.49
C LYS A 82 16.95 -0.95 -3.11
N THR A 83 16.61 0.25 -2.66
CA THR A 83 17.59 1.26 -2.27
C THR A 83 18.39 0.84 -1.03
N ASP A 84 19.69 1.15 -1.04
CA ASP A 84 20.59 1.00 0.12
C ASP A 84 20.52 2.20 1.09
N ASN A 85 19.85 3.28 0.71
CA ASN A 85 19.68 4.43 1.58
C ASN A 85 18.65 4.12 2.67
N ALA A 86 19.10 4.06 3.93
CA ALA A 86 18.29 3.67 5.08
C ALA A 86 17.08 4.60 5.32
N GLU A 87 17.26 5.92 5.18
CA GLU A 87 16.17 6.89 5.35
C GLU A 87 15.09 6.68 4.28
N ARG A 88 15.51 6.55 3.02
CA ARG A 88 14.60 6.27 1.90
C ARG A 88 13.88 4.94 2.10
N LYS A 89 14.60 3.91 2.54
CA LYS A 89 14.01 2.59 2.85
C LYS A 89 12.94 2.71 3.93
N ALA A 90 13.22 3.42 5.02
CA ALA A 90 12.25 3.65 6.09
C ALA A 90 10.98 4.36 5.60
N ARG A 91 11.12 5.37 4.72
CA ARG A 91 9.98 6.07 4.11
C ARG A 91 9.14 5.15 3.22
N LEU A 92 9.77 4.29 2.43
CA LEU A 92 9.07 3.32 1.57
C LEU A 92 8.37 2.23 2.40
N THR A 93 8.99 1.78 3.49
CA THR A 93 8.34 0.89 4.47
C THR A 93 7.13 1.57 5.12
N ALA A 94 7.24 2.85 5.49
CA ALA A 94 6.12 3.61 6.04
C ALA A 94 4.97 3.79 5.02
N GLU A 95 5.30 4.01 3.75
CA GLU A 95 4.31 4.05 2.67
C GLU A 95 3.57 2.71 2.55
N LEU A 96 4.33 1.61 2.53
CA LEU A 96 3.78 0.26 2.44
C LEU A 96 2.95 -0.10 3.69
N ASN A 97 3.30 0.40 4.87
CA ASN A 97 2.62 0.08 6.12
C ASN A 97 1.51 1.05 6.51
N GLY A 98 1.41 2.22 5.89
CA GLY A 98 0.35 3.21 6.12
C GLY A 98 -0.60 3.28 4.92
N PRO A 99 -0.36 4.18 3.94
CA PRO A 99 -1.26 4.37 2.79
C PRO A 99 -1.64 3.09 2.05
N CYS A 100 -0.72 2.12 1.91
CA CYS A 100 -1.00 0.89 1.18
C CYS A 100 -1.88 -0.12 1.92
N GLN A 101 -2.21 0.11 3.20
CA GLN A 101 -3.08 -0.78 3.98
C GLN A 101 -4.48 -0.90 3.39
N VAL A 102 -4.96 0.16 2.72
CA VAL A 102 -6.28 0.17 2.06
C VAL A 102 -6.43 -0.91 0.98
N TYR A 103 -5.32 -1.50 0.50
CA TYR A 103 -5.31 -2.54 -0.53
C TYR A 103 -4.90 -3.93 0.00
N LYS A 104 -4.71 -4.09 1.32
CA LYS A 104 -4.23 -5.34 1.94
C LYS A 104 -5.34 -6.28 2.41
N GLY A 105 -6.61 -5.91 2.25
CA GLY A 105 -7.76 -6.69 2.69
C GLY A 105 -8.41 -6.09 3.92
#